data_AF-A0A964XI76-F1
#
_entry.id   AF-A0A964XI76-F1
#
_cell.length_a   1.000
_cell.length_b   1.000
_cell.length_c   1.000
_cell.angle_alpha   90.00
_cell.angle_beta   90.00
_cell.angle_gamma   90.00
#
_symmetry.space_group_name_H-M   'P 1'
#
loop_
_entity.id
_entity.type
_entity.pdbx_description
1 polymer ?
#
loop_
_entity_poly.entity_id
_entity_poly.type
_entity_poly.pdbx_seq_one_letter_code
_entity_poly.pdbx_strand_id
1 'polypeptide(L)'
;MTRQCLVVPHDQFIAQRRLKKREAVGLVVHELAHVVRAVSGRRQALKLLGSGLASYQRGEEGVATFLEQQVTGARGHARMLRHLAASYSLGVLDARPRPFGEVFVFVRELLQSRYRKEQDEELLDHEVWRICVRLFRGCSPHSASIVLTSPIIYREGNACVWDLASRNDREMRRLLSGKYDPGNAVHQRAMDELGIYTGPQIDLDNLLVGL
;
A
#
# COMPACT_ATOMS: atom_id res chain seq x y z
N MET A 1 23.75 14.29 -12.49
CA MET A 1 22.66 14.11 -11.50
C MET A 1 21.38 13.79 -12.25
N THR A 2 20.84 12.58 -12.10
CA THR A 2 19.57 12.20 -12.72
C THR A 2 18.41 12.79 -11.91
N ARG A 3 17.66 13.74 -12.47
CA ARG A 3 16.44 14.26 -11.82
C ARG A 3 15.38 13.15 -11.81
N GLN A 4 14.94 12.74 -10.62
CA GLN A 4 13.74 11.93 -10.48
C GLN A 4 12.55 12.88 -10.52
N CYS A 5 11.75 12.79 -11.58
CA CYS A 5 10.57 13.63 -11.76
C CYS A 5 9.35 12.88 -11.22
N LEU A 6 8.69 13.46 -10.21
CA LEU A 6 7.34 13.03 -9.82
C LEU A 6 6.36 13.73 -10.77
N VAL A 7 5.72 12.98 -11.66
CA VAL A 7 4.70 13.53 -12.56
C VAL A 7 3.36 13.47 -11.85
N VAL A 8 2.93 14.61 -11.30
CA VAL A 8 1.55 14.78 -10.84
C VAL A 8 0.70 15.12 -12.07
N PRO A 9 -0.36 14.35 -12.38
CA PRO A 9 -1.25 14.66 -13.49
C PRO A 9 -1.83 16.06 -13.35
N HIS A 10 -1.98 16.79 -14.46
CA HIS A 10 -2.59 18.11 -14.50
C HIS A 10 -3.99 18.11 -13.85
N ASP A 11 -4.41 19.21 -13.22
CA ASP A 11 -5.66 19.32 -12.46
C ASP A 11 -6.90 18.86 -13.25
N GLN A 12 -6.90 19.08 -14.57
CA GLN A 12 -7.95 18.59 -15.47
C GLN A 12 -8.09 17.06 -15.47
N PHE A 13 -6.98 16.31 -15.37
CA PHE A 13 -7.00 14.84 -15.24
C PHE A 13 -7.45 14.39 -13.84
N ILE A 14 -7.08 15.14 -12.80
CA ILE A 14 -7.53 14.87 -11.42
C ILE A 14 -9.05 15.09 -11.33
N ALA A 15 -9.57 16.16 -11.94
CA ALA A 15 -10.99 16.48 -12.00
C ALA A 15 -11.81 15.43 -12.77
N GLN A 16 -11.28 14.91 -13.89
CA GLN A 16 -11.93 13.81 -14.64
C GLN A 16 -12.04 12.52 -13.82
N ARG A 17 -11.08 12.26 -12.92
CA ARG A 17 -11.12 11.11 -12.01
C ARG A 17 -12.01 11.31 -10.78
N ARG A 18 -12.62 12.50 -10.61
CA ARG A 18 -13.42 12.88 -9.44
C ARG A 18 -12.69 12.64 -8.11
N LEU A 19 -11.35 12.70 -8.11
CA LEU A 19 -10.54 12.55 -6.90
C LEU A 19 -10.66 13.80 -6.05
N LYS A 20 -10.94 13.63 -4.75
CA LYS A 20 -10.89 14.76 -3.83
C LYS A 20 -9.45 15.23 -3.70
N LYS A 21 -9.23 16.53 -3.55
CA LYS A 21 -7.89 17.13 -3.37
C LYS A 21 -7.06 16.38 -2.33
N ARG A 22 -7.63 16.08 -1.16
CA ARG A 22 -6.97 15.30 -0.10
C ARG A 22 -6.51 13.91 -0.53
N GLU A 23 -7.29 13.23 -1.36
CA GLU A 23 -6.93 11.90 -1.89
C GLU A 23 -5.76 12.02 -2.87
N ALA A 24 -5.77 13.05 -3.73
CA ALA A 24 -4.65 13.33 -4.62
C ALA A 24 -3.36 13.66 -3.85
N VAL A 25 -3.44 14.51 -2.82
CA VAL A 25 -2.28 14.82 -1.95
C VAL A 25 -1.80 13.56 -1.21
N GLY A 26 -2.72 12.73 -0.70
CA GLY A 26 -2.38 11.45 -0.08
C GLY A 26 -1.57 10.54 -1.01
N LEU A 27 -1.98 10.43 -2.27
CA LEU A 27 -1.24 9.67 -3.28
C LEU A 27 0.15 10.27 -3.56
N VAL A 28 0.28 11.59 -3.60
CA VAL A 28 1.59 12.25 -3.73
C VAL A 28 2.50 11.91 -2.54
N VAL A 29 1.96 11.94 -1.32
CA VAL A 29 2.70 11.58 -0.11
C VAL A 29 3.12 10.11 -0.12
N HIS A 30 2.26 9.21 -0.61
CA HIS A 30 2.58 7.79 -0.81
C HIS A 30 3.82 7.62 -1.67
N GLU A 31 3.82 8.21 -2.87
CA GLU A 31 4.94 8.11 -3.80
C GLU A 31 6.20 8.82 -3.27
N LEU A 32 6.02 9.96 -2.60
CA LEU A 32 7.12 10.70 -1.97
C LEU A 32 7.79 9.86 -0.88
N ALA A 33 7.04 9.04 -0.12
CA ALA A 33 7.60 8.15 0.88
C ALA A 33 8.62 7.18 0.26
N HIS A 34 8.30 6.59 -0.90
CA HIS A 34 9.22 5.71 -1.64
C HIS A 34 10.49 6.44 -2.08
N VAL A 35 10.34 7.65 -2.62
CA VAL A 35 11.47 8.48 -3.08
C VAL A 35 12.36 8.88 -1.90
N VAL A 36 11.76 9.41 -0.82
CA VAL A 36 12.49 9.83 0.37
C VAL A 36 13.24 8.65 0.97
N ARG A 37 12.61 7.49 1.13
CA ARG A 37 13.29 6.29 1.65
C ARG A 37 14.42 5.82 0.75
N ALA A 38 14.25 5.86 -0.57
CA ALA A 38 15.33 5.54 -1.50
C ALA A 38 16.52 6.52 -1.38
N VAL A 39 16.25 7.82 -1.33
CA VAL A 39 17.27 8.87 -1.24
C VAL A 39 17.99 8.83 0.11
N SER A 40 17.25 8.76 1.21
CA SER A 40 17.79 8.60 2.56
C SER A 40 18.65 7.36 2.68
N GLY A 41 18.18 6.22 2.17
CA GLY A 41 18.93 4.97 2.21
C GLY A 41 20.25 5.04 1.44
N ARG A 42 20.30 5.78 0.33
CA ARG A 42 21.55 6.03 -0.45
C ARG A 42 22.50 7.01 0.22
N ARG A 43 22.04 7.82 1.19
CA ARG A 43 22.88 8.72 1.99
C ARG A 43 23.53 8.02 3.18
N GLN A 44 23.06 6.83 3.55
CA GLN A 44 23.65 6.01 4.61
C GLN A 44 25.01 5.46 4.19
N ALA A 45 25.87 5.15 5.16
CA ALA A 45 27.26 4.73 4.93
C ALA A 45 27.41 3.62 3.89
N LEU A 46 26.55 2.57 3.97
CA LEU A 46 26.60 1.43 3.06
C LEU A 46 25.77 1.60 1.78
N LYS A 47 24.88 2.60 1.71
CA LYS A 47 23.95 2.88 0.58
C LYS A 47 22.97 1.76 0.21
N LEU A 48 23.09 0.57 0.80
CA LEU A 48 22.26 -0.62 0.53
C LEU A 48 20.78 -0.41 0.84
N LEU A 49 20.48 0.48 1.80
CA LEU A 49 19.11 0.83 2.14
C LEU A 49 18.40 1.63 1.03
N GLY A 50 19.11 2.06 -0.03
CA GLY A 50 18.50 2.67 -1.21
C GLY A 50 17.75 1.69 -2.11
N SER A 51 18.22 0.45 -2.19
CA SER A 51 17.57 -0.67 -2.91
C SER A 51 16.68 -1.49 -1.99
N GLY A 52 17.05 -1.57 -0.73
CA GLY A 52 16.27 -2.17 0.36
C GLY A 52 16.83 -3.49 0.84
N LEU A 53 16.51 -3.81 2.10
CA LEU A 53 16.87 -5.09 2.73
C LEU A 53 16.01 -6.25 2.19
N ALA A 54 16.40 -7.49 2.46
CA ALA A 54 15.65 -8.66 2.00
C ALA A 54 14.17 -8.60 2.43
N SER A 55 13.23 -8.78 1.51
CA SER A 55 11.78 -8.76 1.80
C SER A 55 11.25 -7.42 2.36
N TYR A 56 11.92 -6.29 2.09
CA TYR A 56 11.52 -4.97 2.58
C TYR A 56 10.15 -4.47 2.05
N GLN A 57 9.61 -5.06 0.98
CA GLN A 57 8.44 -4.54 0.25
C GLN A 57 7.22 -4.38 1.15
N ARG A 58 7.03 -5.26 2.14
CA ARG A 58 5.94 -5.15 3.12
C ARG A 58 6.02 -3.87 3.92
N GLY A 59 7.18 -3.55 4.48
CA GLY A 59 7.37 -2.31 5.22
C GLY A 59 7.38 -1.08 4.32
N GLU A 60 7.89 -1.19 3.10
CA GLU A 60 7.87 -0.11 2.11
C GLU A 60 6.44 0.38 1.83
N GLU A 61 5.57 -0.56 1.45
CA GLU A 61 4.17 -0.25 1.16
C GLU A 61 3.38 0.11 2.41
N GLY A 62 3.73 -0.52 3.55
CA GLY A 62 3.15 -0.21 4.85
C GLY A 62 3.37 1.23 5.27
N VAL A 63 4.63 1.71 5.17
CA VAL A 63 5.00 3.09 5.53
C VAL A 63 4.38 4.09 4.57
N ALA A 64 4.44 3.84 3.26
CA ALA A 64 3.82 4.72 2.25
C ALA A 64 2.31 4.85 2.46
N THR A 65 1.62 3.73 2.68
CA THR A 65 0.17 3.72 2.96
C THR A 65 -0.14 4.39 4.30
N PHE A 66 0.67 4.17 5.34
CA PHE A 66 0.48 4.82 6.64
C PHE A 66 0.52 6.35 6.53
N LEU A 67 1.50 6.90 5.79
CA LEU A 67 1.66 8.34 5.58
C LEU A 67 0.53 8.92 4.71
N GLU A 68 0.13 8.23 3.64
CA GLU A 68 -1.08 8.58 2.86
C GLU A 68 -2.32 8.69 3.75
N GLN A 69 -2.47 7.80 4.73
CA GLN A 69 -3.61 7.78 5.64
C GLN A 69 -3.60 8.91 6.66
N GLN A 70 -2.43 9.40 7.08
CA GLN A 70 -2.33 10.60 7.92
C GLN A 70 -2.89 11.83 7.20
N VAL A 71 -2.67 11.94 5.88
CA VAL A 71 -3.16 13.05 5.05
C VAL A 71 -4.64 12.93 4.72
N THR A 72 -5.07 11.72 4.33
CA THR A 72 -6.45 11.48 3.90
C THR A 72 -7.43 11.38 5.07
N GLY A 73 -6.94 11.17 6.29
CA GLY A 73 -7.73 10.96 7.50
C GLY A 73 -8.38 9.58 7.57
N ALA A 74 -7.95 8.63 6.73
CA ALA A 74 -8.47 7.27 6.73
C ALA A 74 -8.03 6.53 8.00
N ARG A 75 -9.00 6.16 8.85
CA ARG A 75 -8.78 5.51 10.16
C ARG A 75 -8.82 3.98 10.11
N GLY A 76 -8.77 3.41 8.92
CA GLY A 76 -8.89 1.97 8.71
C GLY A 76 -7.77 1.48 7.82
N HIS A 77 -7.36 0.26 8.04
CA HIS A 77 -6.40 -0.39 7.16
C HIS A 77 -6.90 -0.40 5.70
N ALA A 78 -6.04 -0.06 4.75
CA ALA A 78 -6.43 0.05 3.34
C ALA A 78 -6.76 -1.33 2.71
N ARG A 79 -7.49 -1.30 1.58
CA ARG A 79 -7.58 -2.41 0.59
C ARG A 79 -8.11 -3.76 1.12
N MET A 80 -8.95 -3.76 2.16
CA MET A 80 -9.50 -4.98 2.78
C MET A 80 -10.11 -5.97 1.77
N LEU A 81 -10.96 -5.50 0.86
CA LEU A 81 -11.63 -6.36 -0.12
C LEU A 81 -10.64 -7.09 -1.03
N ARG A 82 -9.56 -6.43 -1.46
CA ARG A 82 -8.54 -7.07 -2.31
C ARG A 82 -7.71 -8.07 -1.53
N HIS A 83 -7.45 -7.80 -0.25
CA HIS A 83 -6.80 -8.74 0.65
C HIS A 83 -7.66 -10.00 0.84
N LEU A 84 -8.96 -9.83 1.14
CA LEU A 84 -9.90 -10.95 1.29
C LEU A 84 -10.02 -11.76 0.00
N ALA A 85 -10.16 -11.09 -1.16
CA ALA A 85 -10.21 -11.75 -2.45
C ALA A 85 -8.93 -12.57 -2.74
N ALA A 86 -7.75 -12.01 -2.46
CA ALA A 86 -6.48 -12.72 -2.61
C ALA A 86 -6.39 -13.93 -1.67
N SER A 87 -6.76 -13.75 -0.39
CA SER A 87 -6.73 -14.81 0.61
C SER A 87 -7.69 -15.95 0.27
N TYR A 88 -8.89 -15.62 -0.23
CA TYR A 88 -9.87 -16.59 -0.70
C TYR A 88 -9.38 -17.34 -1.94
N SER A 89 -8.79 -16.64 -2.91
CA SER A 89 -8.22 -17.26 -4.12
C SER A 89 -7.08 -18.24 -3.80
N LEU A 90 -6.24 -17.92 -2.82
CA LEU A 90 -5.14 -18.77 -2.36
C LEU A 90 -5.61 -19.94 -1.48
N GLY A 91 -6.89 -19.99 -1.10
CA GLY A 91 -7.40 -21.02 -0.19
C GLY A 91 -6.93 -20.84 1.26
N VAL A 92 -6.52 -19.64 1.66
CA VAL A 92 -6.06 -19.37 3.05
C VAL A 92 -7.20 -19.56 4.06
N LEU A 93 -8.45 -19.39 3.62
CA LEU A 93 -9.62 -19.44 4.49
C LEU A 93 -10.17 -20.86 4.72
N ASP A 94 -10.06 -21.74 3.72
CA ASP A 94 -10.71 -23.06 3.69
C ASP A 94 -9.84 -24.17 3.08
N ALA A 95 -8.54 -23.92 2.91
CA ALA A 95 -7.57 -24.80 2.23
C ALA A 95 -7.91 -25.13 0.76
N ARG A 96 -8.87 -24.41 0.13
CA ARG A 96 -9.27 -24.63 -1.26
C ARG A 96 -8.95 -23.41 -2.13
N PRO A 97 -7.95 -23.49 -3.03
CA PRO A 97 -7.68 -22.40 -3.96
C PRO A 97 -8.82 -22.25 -4.97
N ARG A 98 -9.08 -21.01 -5.39
CA ARG A 98 -10.23 -20.64 -6.22
C ARG A 98 -9.81 -19.94 -7.52
N PRO A 99 -10.41 -20.31 -8.67
CA PRO A 99 -10.22 -19.61 -9.93
C PRO A 99 -10.99 -18.28 -9.95
N PHE A 100 -10.81 -17.52 -11.03
CA PHE A 100 -11.39 -16.18 -11.18
C PHE A 100 -12.90 -16.14 -10.92
N GLY A 101 -13.66 -17.04 -11.53
CA GLY A 101 -15.13 -17.02 -11.45
C GLY A 101 -15.66 -17.17 -10.03
N GLU A 102 -15.05 -18.06 -9.24
CA GLU A 102 -15.45 -18.28 -7.85
C GLU A 102 -15.09 -17.09 -6.95
N VAL A 103 -13.94 -16.44 -7.22
CA VAL A 103 -13.57 -15.19 -6.52
C VAL A 103 -14.49 -14.04 -6.91
N PHE A 104 -14.91 -13.96 -8.17
CA PHE A 104 -15.84 -12.94 -8.64
C PHE A 104 -17.17 -13.04 -7.88
N VAL A 105 -17.77 -14.23 -7.82
CA VAL A 105 -19.03 -14.46 -7.08
C VAL A 105 -18.86 -14.09 -5.61
N PHE A 106 -17.78 -14.55 -4.96
CA PHE A 106 -17.50 -14.24 -3.57
C PHE A 106 -17.38 -12.73 -3.29
N VAL A 107 -16.61 -12.00 -4.11
CA VAL A 107 -16.43 -10.54 -3.94
C VAL A 107 -17.74 -9.80 -4.22
N ARG A 108 -18.53 -10.27 -5.19
CA ARG A 108 -19.85 -9.72 -5.50
C ARG A 108 -20.80 -9.85 -4.31
N GLU A 109 -20.88 -11.02 -3.69
CA GLU A 109 -21.68 -11.25 -2.49
C GLU A 109 -21.27 -10.33 -1.33
N LEU A 110 -19.96 -10.17 -1.09
CA LEU A 110 -19.45 -9.26 -0.05
C LEU A 110 -19.81 -7.79 -0.28
N LEU A 111 -19.95 -7.38 -1.53
CA LEU A 111 -20.27 -6.01 -1.91
C LEU A 111 -21.77 -5.76 -2.05
N GLN A 112 -22.57 -6.80 -2.27
CA GLN A 112 -23.99 -6.67 -2.63
C GLN A 112 -24.78 -5.82 -1.64
N SER A 113 -24.50 -5.91 -0.33
CA SER A 113 -25.20 -5.11 0.68
C SER A 113 -25.01 -3.58 0.52
N ARG A 114 -24.01 -3.15 -0.27
CA ARG A 114 -23.69 -1.74 -0.54
C ARG A 114 -24.43 -1.18 -1.77
N TYR A 115 -25.00 -2.05 -2.61
CA TYR A 115 -25.68 -1.71 -3.86
C TYR A 115 -27.13 -2.19 -3.73
N ARG A 116 -28.10 -1.27 -3.62
CA ARG A 116 -29.48 -1.60 -3.18
C ARG A 116 -30.53 -1.49 -4.29
N LYS A 117 -30.20 -0.86 -5.41
CA LYS A 117 -31.11 -0.64 -6.55
C LYS A 117 -30.63 -1.43 -7.77
N GLU A 118 -31.54 -1.78 -8.68
CA GLU A 118 -31.17 -2.46 -9.94
C GLU A 118 -30.16 -1.65 -10.78
N GLN A 119 -30.26 -0.31 -10.78
CA GLN A 119 -29.28 0.57 -11.44
C GLN A 119 -27.87 0.49 -10.80
N ASP A 120 -27.75 -0.10 -9.63
CA ASP A 120 -26.48 -0.29 -8.91
C ASP A 120 -25.79 -1.62 -9.29
N GLU A 121 -26.47 -2.54 -10.00
CA GLU A 121 -25.94 -3.87 -10.36
C GLU A 121 -24.77 -3.79 -11.36
N GLU A 122 -24.89 -2.96 -12.41
CA GLU A 122 -23.79 -2.76 -13.37
C GLU A 122 -22.56 -2.13 -12.70
N LEU A 123 -22.79 -1.21 -11.75
CA LEU A 123 -21.72 -0.59 -10.96
C LEU A 123 -21.04 -1.60 -10.03
N LEU A 124 -21.83 -2.49 -9.40
CA LEU A 124 -21.34 -3.59 -8.59
C LEU A 124 -20.44 -4.51 -9.42
N ASP A 125 -20.96 -5.01 -10.55
CA ASP A 125 -20.22 -5.93 -11.41
C ASP A 125 -18.94 -5.29 -11.95
N HIS A 126 -18.98 -4.01 -12.34
CA HIS A 126 -17.79 -3.27 -12.76
C HIS A 126 -16.75 -3.14 -11.62
N GLU A 127 -17.18 -2.89 -10.39
CA GLU A 127 -16.28 -2.83 -9.24
C GLU A 127 -15.64 -4.18 -8.92
N VAL A 128 -16.45 -5.25 -8.89
CA VAL A 128 -16.01 -6.64 -8.67
C VAL A 128 -15.02 -7.06 -9.77
N TRP A 129 -15.36 -6.78 -11.03
CA TRP A 129 -14.51 -7.05 -12.18
C TRP A 129 -13.15 -6.37 -12.04
N ARG A 130 -13.13 -5.07 -11.70
CA ARG A 130 -11.88 -4.31 -11.50
C ARG A 130 -11.01 -4.90 -10.39
N ILE A 131 -11.62 -5.42 -9.31
CA ILE A 131 -10.90 -6.11 -8.24
C ILE A 131 -10.29 -7.42 -8.75
N CYS A 132 -11.11 -8.28 -9.39
CA CYS A 132 -10.70 -9.60 -9.84
C CYS A 132 -9.66 -9.52 -10.96
N VAL A 133 -9.86 -8.68 -11.98
CA VAL A 133 -8.88 -8.50 -13.06
C VAL A 133 -7.53 -8.02 -12.52
N ARG A 134 -7.53 -7.14 -11.52
CA ARG A 134 -6.28 -6.70 -10.89
C ARG A 134 -5.60 -7.83 -10.13
N LEU A 135 -6.37 -8.68 -9.44
CA LEU A 135 -5.85 -9.81 -8.68
C LEU A 135 -5.26 -10.90 -9.59
N PHE A 136 -5.96 -11.22 -10.68
CA PHE A 136 -5.57 -12.27 -11.65
C PHE A 136 -4.77 -11.73 -12.85
N ARG A 137 -4.29 -10.48 -12.79
CA ARG A 137 -3.58 -9.86 -13.91
C ARG A 137 -2.31 -10.65 -14.25
N GLY A 138 -2.22 -11.09 -15.50
CA GLY A 138 -1.09 -11.89 -15.99
C GLY A 138 -1.20 -13.38 -15.70
N CYS A 139 -2.36 -13.83 -15.20
CA CYS A 139 -2.65 -15.23 -14.88
C CYS A 139 -3.81 -15.74 -15.75
N SER A 140 -3.92 -17.06 -15.92
CA SER A 140 -5.08 -17.67 -16.57
C SER A 140 -6.29 -17.59 -15.61
N PRO A 141 -7.50 -17.25 -16.09
CA PRO A 141 -8.70 -17.21 -15.25
C PRO A 141 -9.11 -18.58 -14.70
N HIS A 142 -8.60 -19.67 -15.30
CA HIS A 142 -8.84 -21.04 -14.90
C HIS A 142 -7.81 -21.58 -13.89
N SER A 143 -6.67 -20.90 -13.74
CA SER A 143 -5.65 -21.31 -12.78
C SER A 143 -6.06 -20.93 -11.37
N ALA A 144 -6.50 -21.92 -10.58
CA ALA A 144 -6.61 -21.75 -9.15
C ALA A 144 -5.21 -21.48 -8.55
N SER A 145 -5.14 -20.74 -7.44
CA SER A 145 -3.92 -20.41 -6.67
C SER A 145 -2.88 -19.47 -7.28
N ILE A 146 -3.00 -19.08 -8.56
CA ILE A 146 -2.04 -18.14 -9.19
C ILE A 146 -2.67 -16.76 -9.26
N VAL A 147 -2.29 -15.90 -8.30
CA VAL A 147 -2.73 -14.50 -8.21
C VAL A 147 -1.61 -13.57 -7.79
N LEU A 148 -1.77 -12.27 -8.07
CA LEU A 148 -0.91 -11.25 -7.51
C LEU A 148 -1.13 -11.13 -6.00
N THR A 149 -0.10 -11.42 -5.22
CA THR A 149 -0.14 -11.35 -3.74
C THR A 149 0.16 -9.96 -3.19
N SER A 150 0.47 -8.99 -4.04
CA SER A 150 0.72 -7.60 -3.62
C SER A 150 -0.37 -7.03 -2.70
N PRO A 151 -1.69 -7.25 -2.91
CA PRO A 151 -2.72 -6.78 -1.99
C PRO A 151 -2.54 -7.26 -0.53
N ILE A 152 -1.97 -8.44 -0.33
CA ILE A 152 -1.63 -8.97 0.99
C ILE A 152 -0.52 -8.11 1.60
N ILE A 153 0.57 -7.91 0.86
CA ILE A 153 1.71 -7.06 1.25
C ILE A 153 1.25 -5.65 1.65
N TYR A 154 0.41 -4.99 0.84
CA TYR A 154 -0.11 -3.65 1.13
C TYR A 154 -0.83 -3.61 2.47
N ARG A 155 -1.73 -4.56 2.72
CA ARG A 155 -2.56 -4.52 3.91
C ARG A 155 -1.79 -4.94 5.16
N GLU A 156 -1.08 -6.05 5.10
CA GLU A 156 -0.32 -6.54 6.25
C GLU A 156 0.82 -5.60 6.64
N GLY A 157 1.43 -4.94 5.66
CA GLY A 157 2.40 -3.86 5.88
C GLY A 157 1.76 -2.68 6.59
N ASN A 158 0.63 -2.19 6.08
CA ASN A 158 -0.08 -1.05 6.68
C ASN A 158 -0.56 -1.37 8.11
N ALA A 159 -1.11 -2.56 8.35
CA ALA A 159 -1.51 -2.99 9.69
C ALA A 159 -0.31 -3.05 10.65
N CYS A 160 0.83 -3.56 10.20
CA CYS A 160 2.05 -3.62 11.00
C CYS A 160 2.54 -2.21 11.39
N VAL A 161 2.54 -1.26 10.45
CA VAL A 161 3.01 0.11 10.75
C VAL A 161 2.03 0.85 11.68
N TRP A 162 0.72 0.62 11.55
CA TRP A 162 -0.25 1.13 12.52
C TRP A 162 -0.03 0.57 13.93
N ASP A 163 0.20 -0.74 14.07
CA ASP A 163 0.50 -1.35 15.37
C ASP A 163 1.78 -0.76 15.97
N LEU A 164 2.82 -0.63 15.15
CA LEU A 164 4.09 -0.03 15.51
C LEU A 164 3.92 1.41 16.01
N ALA A 165 3.14 2.23 15.30
CA ALA A 165 2.87 3.62 15.66
C ALA A 165 2.19 3.76 17.03
N SER A 166 1.49 2.73 17.49
CA SER A 166 0.84 2.74 18.81
C SER A 166 1.74 2.30 19.97
N ARG A 167 2.92 1.72 19.68
CA ARG A 167 3.74 1.02 20.70
C ARG A 167 5.22 1.36 20.67
N ASN A 168 5.75 1.94 19.61
CA ASN A 168 7.19 2.06 19.42
C ASN A 168 7.62 3.36 18.74
N ASP A 169 7.70 4.43 19.53
CA ASP A 169 8.16 5.76 19.10
C ASP A 169 9.56 5.76 18.48
N ARG A 170 10.43 4.85 18.94
CA ARG A 170 11.80 4.74 18.43
C ARG A 170 11.78 4.34 16.96
N GLU A 171 11.01 3.32 16.60
CA GLU A 171 10.90 2.90 15.20
C GLU A 171 10.22 3.95 14.33
N MET A 172 9.23 4.65 14.89
CA MET A 172 8.54 5.73 14.18
C MET A 172 9.50 6.83 13.73
N ARG A 173 10.54 7.14 14.53
CA ARG A 173 11.55 8.14 14.17
C ARG A 173 12.46 7.74 13.02
N ARG A 174 12.51 6.46 12.64
CA ARG A 174 13.38 5.95 11.57
C ARG A 174 12.63 5.38 10.37
N LEU A 175 11.31 5.58 10.26
CA LEU A 175 10.54 5.08 9.12
C LEU A 175 11.05 5.60 7.77
N LEU A 176 11.66 6.79 7.73
CA LEU A 176 12.11 7.39 6.47
C LEU A 176 13.63 7.27 6.25
N SER A 177 14.34 6.53 7.10
CA SER A 177 15.81 6.40 7.04
C SER A 177 16.32 5.57 5.86
N GLY A 178 15.46 4.74 5.27
CA GLY A 178 15.83 3.82 4.20
C GLY A 178 14.76 2.77 3.91
N LYS A 179 15.02 1.92 2.91
CA LYS A 179 14.13 0.81 2.52
C LYS A 179 14.37 -0.43 3.39
N TYR A 180 13.62 -0.55 4.47
CA TYR A 180 13.56 -1.74 5.32
C TYR A 180 12.12 -1.95 5.81
N ASP A 181 11.90 -3.12 6.41
CA ASP A 181 10.62 -3.42 7.07
C ASP A 181 10.68 -3.11 8.57
N PRO A 182 9.98 -2.08 9.06
CA PRO A 182 9.98 -1.73 10.47
C PRO A 182 9.23 -2.74 11.35
N GLY A 183 8.49 -3.69 10.77
CA GLY A 183 7.93 -4.84 11.48
C GLY A 183 8.87 -6.04 11.59
N ASN A 184 10.00 -6.02 10.89
CA ASN A 184 10.92 -7.15 10.82
C ASN A 184 12.08 -6.98 11.82
N ALA A 185 12.12 -7.82 12.85
CA ALA A 185 13.15 -7.77 13.90
C ALA A 185 14.59 -7.90 13.36
N VAL A 186 14.81 -8.66 12.28
CA VAL A 186 16.14 -8.77 11.65
C VAL A 186 16.56 -7.43 11.05
N HIS A 187 15.63 -6.74 10.38
CA HIS A 187 15.90 -5.40 9.85
C HIS A 187 16.12 -4.40 10.98
N GLN A 188 15.31 -4.44 12.03
CA GLN A 188 15.47 -3.55 13.18
C GLN A 188 16.86 -3.68 13.83
N ARG A 189 17.35 -4.92 13.99
CA ARG A 189 18.71 -5.19 14.48
C ARG A 189 19.78 -4.66 13.54
N ALA A 190 19.64 -4.89 12.23
CA ALA A 190 20.59 -4.36 11.25
C ALA A 190 20.66 -2.83 11.28
N MET A 191 19.51 -2.15 11.46
CA MET A 191 19.47 -0.70 11.61
C MET A 191 20.17 -0.22 12.89
N ASP A 192 20.04 -0.96 13.99
CA ASP A 192 20.70 -0.67 15.27
C ASP A 192 22.23 -0.86 15.20
N GLU A 193 22.69 -1.96 14.61
CA GLU A 193 24.11 -2.26 14.41
C GLU A 193 24.79 -1.23 13.51
N LEU A 194 24.05 -0.67 12.54
CA LEU A 194 24.51 0.43 11.69
C LEU A 194 24.42 1.81 12.35
N GLY A 195 23.90 1.91 13.58
CA GLY A 195 23.74 3.17 14.30
C GLY A 195 22.70 4.11 13.70
N ILE A 196 21.69 3.58 12.99
CA ILE A 196 20.65 4.37 12.32
C ILE A 196 19.43 4.49 13.22
N TYR A 197 19.34 5.61 13.94
CA TYR A 197 18.31 5.85 14.95
C TYR A 197 17.22 6.85 14.53
N THR A 198 17.48 7.66 13.49
CA THR A 198 16.54 8.67 13.00
C THR A 198 16.54 8.73 11.48
N GLY A 199 15.45 9.22 10.92
CA GLY A 199 15.28 9.54 9.50
C GLY A 199 14.84 10.98 9.30
N PRO A 200 14.83 11.48 8.05
CA PRO A 200 14.20 12.75 7.77
C PRO A 200 12.71 12.70 8.13
N GLN A 201 12.12 13.86 8.38
CA GLN A 201 10.69 14.00 8.57
C GLN A 201 10.06 14.59 7.30
N ILE A 202 8.87 14.11 6.94
CA ILE A 202 8.04 14.79 5.95
C ILE A 202 7.12 15.72 6.73
N ASP A 203 7.22 17.01 6.46
CA ASP A 203 6.30 18.00 7.00
C ASP A 203 4.97 17.92 6.23
N LEU A 204 4.03 17.18 6.81
CA LEU A 204 2.71 16.96 6.22
C LEU A 204 1.85 18.22 6.25
N ASP A 205 2.06 19.12 7.22
CA ASP A 205 1.28 20.34 7.38
C ASP A 205 1.63 21.33 6.26
N ASN A 206 2.91 21.51 5.95
CA ASN A 206 3.35 22.35 4.84
C ASN A 206 2.89 21.84 3.46
N LEU A 207 2.77 20.52 3.29
CA LEU A 207 2.24 19.91 2.05
C LEU A 207 0.74 20.17 1.85
N LEU A 208 0.00 20.42 2.93
CA LEU A 208 -1.44 20.73 2.88
C LEU A 208 -1.72 22.21 2.63
N VAL A 209 -0.78 23.11 2.95
CA VAL A 209 -0.93 24.57 2.82
C VAL A 209 -0.49 25.09 1.44
N GLY A 210 0.45 24.40 0.78
CA GLY A 210 1.05 24.82 -0.50
C GLY A 210 0.34 24.39 -1.79
N LEU A 211 -0.77 23.66 -1.70
CA LEU A 211 -1.60 23.20 -2.81
C LEU A 211 -3.02 23.69 -2.62
#